data_AF-A0A158P0E2-F1
#
_entry.id   AF-A0A158P0E2-F1
#
_cell.length_a   1.000
_cell.length_b   1.000
_cell.length_c   1.000
_cell.angle_alpha   90.00
_cell.angle_beta   90.00
_cell.angle_gamma   90.00
#
_symmetry.space_group_name_H-M   'P 1'
#
loop_
_entity.id
_entity.type
_entity.pdbx_description
1 polymer ?
#
loop_
_entity_poly.entity_id
_entity_poly.type
_entity_poly.pdbx_seq_one_letter_code
_entity_poly.pdbx_strand_id
1 'polypeptide(L)'
;MTERNLRNFNYEDDIRYTVQVHRLIMGLIGVWPNMEKPGKWARLLRGLLRTACCFLLSFNLIPWVLYMFLILDTFKNRLRMLGGFFFYSMVPAMYFTLMLQENRIKKCIRHLQEDWRNVWDTNDRKIMLDQARAGRFVIICTLLFLFTSGFTHRLIKPILRGTIVIGNVSIRPLVQGNYFIFFDPQQSPAYEIVFSMHLVTGIVIYIVTTSVCGITALFTMHACGQLKMLTVWLENTAIENQWSKCVIAQRLAVIVMHHVRIRK
;
A
#
# COMPACT_ATOMS: atom_id res chain seq x y z
N MET A 1 -1.95 -37.46 31.54
CA MET A 1 -2.33 -36.08 31.93
C MET A 1 -2.40 -35.28 30.65
N THR A 2 -3.56 -34.71 30.37
CA THR A 2 -4.09 -34.32 29.06
C THR A 2 -3.32 -33.14 28.43
N GLU A 3 -2.96 -33.24 27.14
CA GLU A 3 -2.51 -32.14 26.29
C GLU A 3 -3.55 -31.00 26.29
N ARG A 4 -3.38 -30.00 27.15
CA ARG A 4 -4.15 -28.75 27.05
C ARG A 4 -3.53 -27.90 25.96
N ASN A 5 -4.28 -27.74 24.87
CA ASN A 5 -4.15 -26.67 23.89
C ASN A 5 -3.91 -25.31 24.58
N LEU A 6 -2.66 -24.84 24.60
CA LEU A 6 -2.24 -23.56 25.20
C LEU A 6 -1.98 -22.49 24.12
N ARG A 7 -2.84 -22.41 23.10
CA ARG A 7 -2.76 -21.42 22.01
C ARG A 7 -3.24 -20.06 22.53
N ASN A 8 -2.66 -18.93 22.09
CA ASN A 8 -3.21 -17.59 22.39
C ASN A 8 -4.71 -17.58 22.10
N PHE A 9 -5.57 -17.47 23.12
CA PHE A 9 -7.03 -17.56 22.96
C PHE A 9 -7.59 -16.39 22.13
N ASN A 10 -6.91 -15.25 22.12
CA ASN A 10 -7.35 -14.01 21.45
C ASN A 10 -6.67 -13.79 20.09
N TYR A 11 -5.99 -14.82 19.56
CA TYR A 11 -5.19 -14.70 18.33
C TYR A 11 -6.00 -14.21 17.12
N GLU A 12 -7.28 -14.58 17.02
CA GLU A 12 -8.13 -14.16 15.90
C GLU A 12 -8.40 -12.66 15.91
N ASP A 13 -8.64 -12.10 17.09
CA ASP A 13 -8.87 -10.68 17.28
C ASP A 13 -7.58 -9.88 17.10
N ASP A 14 -6.45 -10.40 17.59
CA ASP A 14 -5.13 -9.76 17.42
C ASP A 14 -4.70 -9.73 15.93
N ILE A 15 -4.92 -10.84 15.20
CA ILE A 15 -4.70 -10.91 13.75
C ILE A 15 -5.62 -9.93 13.01
N ARG A 16 -6.91 -9.94 13.35
CA ARG A 16 -7.92 -9.07 12.74
C ARG A 16 -7.53 -7.62 12.96
N TYR A 17 -7.23 -7.24 14.20
CA TYR A 17 -6.79 -5.91 14.58
C TYR A 17 -5.57 -5.46 13.77
N THR A 18 -4.58 -6.33 13.61
CA THR A 18 -3.33 -6.02 12.91
C THR A 18 -3.54 -5.80 11.41
N VAL A 19 -4.41 -6.60 10.78
CA VAL A 19 -4.51 -6.69 9.32
C VAL A 19 -5.72 -5.93 8.73
N GLN A 20 -6.72 -5.58 9.53
CA GLN A 20 -7.99 -5.02 9.06
C GLN A 20 -7.84 -3.80 8.14
N VAL A 21 -6.99 -2.83 8.51
CA VAL A 21 -6.81 -1.59 7.75
C VAL A 21 -6.15 -1.88 6.40
N HIS A 22 -5.10 -2.72 6.38
CA HIS A 22 -4.44 -3.16 5.16
C HIS A 22 -5.37 -3.94 4.24
N ARG A 23 -6.22 -4.81 4.83
CA ARG A 23 -7.23 -5.56 4.10
C ARG A 23 -8.25 -4.66 3.41
N LEU A 24 -8.69 -3.60 4.09
CA LEU A 24 -9.62 -2.63 3.51
C LEU A 24 -8.96 -1.90 2.34
N ILE A 25 -7.81 -1.28 2.56
CA ILE A 25 -7.14 -0.41 1.57
C ILE A 25 -6.71 -1.21 0.33
N MET A 26 -6.06 -2.35 0.51
CA MET A 26 -5.68 -3.21 -0.62
C MET A 26 -6.88 -3.91 -1.27
N GLY A 27 -7.97 -4.11 -0.52
CA GLY A 27 -9.22 -4.65 -1.02
C GLY A 27 -9.87 -3.70 -2.03
N LEU A 28 -9.82 -2.39 -1.77
CA LEU A 28 -10.34 -1.34 -2.67
C LEU A 28 -9.64 -1.27 -4.02
N ILE A 29 -8.42 -1.79 -4.15
CA ILE A 29 -7.68 -1.88 -5.41
C ILE A 29 -7.58 -3.30 -5.97
N GLY A 30 -8.27 -4.25 -5.32
CA GLY A 30 -8.33 -5.66 -5.77
C GLY A 30 -7.02 -6.43 -5.59
N VAL A 31 -6.06 -5.94 -4.79
CA VAL A 31 -4.76 -6.59 -4.58
C VAL A 31 -4.75 -7.48 -3.33
N TRP A 32 -5.71 -7.33 -2.42
CA TRP A 32 -5.70 -8.10 -1.17
C TRP A 32 -5.65 -9.62 -1.41
N PRO A 33 -4.64 -10.35 -0.90
CA PRO A 33 -4.51 -11.77 -1.16
C PRO A 33 -5.64 -12.55 -0.46
N ASN A 34 -6.33 -13.39 -1.21
CA ASN A 34 -7.32 -14.29 -0.61
C ASN A 34 -6.61 -15.49 0.01
N MET A 35 -6.86 -15.73 1.29
CA MET A 35 -6.33 -16.90 1.99
C MET A 35 -7.02 -18.17 1.51
N GLU A 36 -8.34 -18.10 1.30
CA GLU A 36 -9.18 -19.19 0.82
C GLU A 36 -9.54 -19.04 -0.67
N LYS A 37 -10.07 -20.11 -1.29
CA LYS A 37 -10.55 -20.05 -2.68
C LYS A 37 -11.76 -19.12 -2.75
N PRO A 38 -11.67 -17.96 -3.43
CA PRO A 38 -12.82 -17.07 -3.54
C PRO A 38 -13.91 -17.70 -4.40
N GLY A 39 -15.16 -17.43 -4.04
CA GLY A 39 -16.31 -17.71 -4.90
C GLY A 39 -16.19 -17.02 -6.26
N LYS A 40 -16.94 -17.52 -7.25
CA LYS A 40 -16.90 -17.04 -8.65
C LYS A 40 -17.13 -15.52 -8.74
N TRP A 41 -18.11 -15.00 -8.01
CA TRP A 41 -18.44 -13.57 -7.97
C TRP A 41 -17.32 -12.69 -7.41
N ALA A 42 -16.71 -13.09 -6.28
CA ALA A 42 -15.61 -12.34 -5.68
C ALA A 42 -14.36 -12.31 -6.58
N ARG A 43 -14.14 -13.36 -7.37
CA ARG A 43 -13.06 -13.41 -8.38
C ARG A 43 -13.35 -12.47 -9.56
N LEU A 44 -14.59 -12.47 -10.05
CA LEU A 44 -15.01 -11.58 -11.13
C LEU A 44 -14.88 -10.12 -10.72
N LEU A 45 -15.42 -9.74 -9.55
CA LEU A 45 -15.35 -8.38 -9.02
C LEU A 45 -13.90 -7.90 -8.86
N ARG A 46 -13.02 -8.77 -8.36
CA ARG A 46 -11.58 -8.48 -8.27
C ARG A 46 -10.95 -8.24 -9.63
N GLY A 47 -11.28 -9.06 -10.63
CA GLY A 47 -10.81 -8.89 -12.00
C GLY A 47 -11.24 -7.55 -12.58
N LEU A 48 -12.53 -7.22 -12.44
CA LEU A 48 -13.08 -5.93 -12.88
C LEU A 48 -12.40 -4.75 -12.19
N LEU A 49 -12.18 -4.83 -10.88
CA LEU A 49 -11.52 -3.79 -10.10
C LEU A 49 -10.06 -3.58 -10.55
N ARG A 50 -9.31 -4.67 -10.79
CA ARG A 50 -7.94 -4.60 -11.33
C ARG A 50 -7.92 -3.94 -12.71
N THR A 51 -8.81 -4.37 -13.61
CA THR A 51 -8.90 -3.79 -14.95
C THR A 51 -9.28 -2.31 -14.90
N ALA A 52 -10.22 -1.93 -14.04
CA ALA A 52 -10.62 -0.53 -13.85
C ALA A 52 -9.45 0.33 -13.31
N CYS A 53 -8.70 -0.16 -12.31
CA CYS A 53 -7.52 0.54 -11.80
C CYS A 53 -6.44 0.71 -12.88
N CYS A 54 -6.14 -0.35 -13.65
CA CYS A 54 -5.19 -0.27 -14.77
C CYS A 54 -5.64 0.75 -15.82
N PHE A 55 -6.93 0.72 -16.21
CA PHE A 55 -7.49 1.68 -17.16
C PHE A 55 -7.34 3.12 -16.67
N LEU A 56 -7.70 3.41 -15.42
CA LEU A 56 -7.60 4.75 -14.83
C LEU A 56 -6.17 5.26 -14.75
N LEU A 57 -5.21 4.39 -14.40
CA LEU A 57 -3.79 4.73 -14.34
C LEU A 57 -3.22 4.99 -15.74
N SER A 58 -3.53 4.14 -16.72
CA SER A 58 -3.13 4.33 -18.12
C SER A 58 -3.76 5.58 -18.74
N PHE A 59 -5.03 5.84 -18.45
CA PHE A 59 -5.76 7.03 -18.91
C PHE A 59 -5.11 8.33 -18.40
N ASN A 60 -4.45 8.33 -17.25
CA ASN A 60 -3.74 9.50 -16.77
C ASN A 60 -2.29 9.57 -17.30
N LEU A 61 -1.59 8.43 -17.38
CA LEU A 61 -0.20 8.39 -17.83
C LEU A 61 -0.05 8.73 -19.33
N ILE A 62 -0.88 8.16 -20.20
CA ILE A 62 -0.73 8.27 -21.65
C ILE A 62 -0.89 9.73 -22.13
N PRO A 63 -1.96 10.47 -21.80
CA PRO A 63 -2.12 11.87 -22.20
C PRO A 63 -1.03 12.78 -21.64
N TRP A 64 -0.52 12.46 -20.45
CA TRP A 64 0.54 13.23 -19.80
C TRP A 64 1.89 13.04 -20.51
N VAL A 65 2.22 11.78 -20.88
CA VAL A 65 3.40 11.46 -21.67
C VAL A 65 3.31 12.08 -23.06
N LEU A 66 2.16 11.98 -23.72
CA LEU A 66 1.92 12.61 -25.02
C LEU A 66 2.09 14.13 -24.95
N TYR A 67 1.54 14.79 -23.92
CA TYR A 67 1.75 16.23 -23.70
C TYR A 67 3.24 16.56 -23.56
N MET A 68 3.99 15.76 -22.78
CA MET A 68 5.43 15.93 -22.57
C MET A 68 6.24 15.87 -23.87
N PHE A 69 5.91 14.94 -24.76
CA PHE A 69 6.67 14.72 -26.01
C PHE A 69 6.20 15.59 -27.18
N LEU A 70 4.89 15.84 -27.32
CA LEU A 70 4.30 16.47 -28.51
C LEU A 70 4.12 17.99 -28.39
N ILE A 71 3.97 18.56 -27.19
CA ILE A 71 3.63 19.98 -27.02
C ILE A 71 4.80 20.78 -26.42
N LEU A 72 5.60 20.16 -25.55
CA LEU A 72 6.72 20.86 -24.95
C LEU A 72 7.90 20.89 -25.92
N ASP A 73 8.08 22.02 -26.59
CA ASP A 73 9.20 22.20 -27.52
C ASP A 73 10.54 22.48 -26.81
N THR A 74 10.51 23.14 -25.64
CA THR A 74 11.73 23.56 -24.95
C THR A 74 12.23 22.52 -23.95
N PHE A 75 13.52 22.15 -24.02
CA PHE A 75 14.18 21.25 -23.08
C PHE A 75 14.02 21.68 -21.61
N LYS A 76 14.12 22.98 -21.32
CA LYS A 76 13.91 23.55 -19.98
C LYS A 76 12.52 23.22 -19.40
N ASN A 77 11.48 23.26 -20.22
CA ASN A 77 10.12 22.97 -19.78
C ASN A 77 9.91 21.45 -19.61
N ARG A 78 10.51 20.63 -20.49
CA ARG A 78 10.56 19.16 -20.32
C ARG A 78 11.24 18.77 -19.01
N LEU A 79 12.39 19.38 -18.70
CA LEU A 79 13.14 19.12 -17.46
C LEU A 79 12.33 19.51 -16.21
N ARG A 80 11.60 20.63 -16.25
CA ARG A 80 10.71 21.05 -15.15
C ARG A 80 9.54 20.06 -14.94
N MET A 81 9.08 19.39 -16.00
CA MET A 81 8.02 18.38 -15.91
C MET A 81 8.51 16.98 -15.56
N LEU A 82 9.82 16.73 -15.69
CA LEU A 82 10.43 15.42 -15.44
C LEU A 82 10.14 14.88 -14.03
N GLY A 83 10.08 15.75 -13.01
CA GLY A 83 9.68 15.34 -11.66
C GLY A 83 8.25 14.78 -11.60
N GLY A 84 7.32 15.37 -12.37
CA GLY A 84 5.98 14.83 -12.55
C GLY A 84 6.00 13.47 -13.27
N PHE A 85 6.82 13.34 -14.32
CA PHE A 85 6.92 12.08 -15.09
C PHE A 85 7.30 10.90 -14.21
N PHE A 86 8.33 11.06 -13.37
CA PHE A 86 8.75 10.00 -12.45
C PHE A 86 7.63 9.66 -11.47
N PHE A 87 6.93 10.65 -10.93
CA PHE A 87 5.81 10.40 -10.02
C PHE A 87 4.66 9.63 -10.70
N TYR A 88 4.21 10.09 -11.88
CA TYR A 88 3.08 9.48 -12.60
C TYR A 88 3.41 8.11 -13.19
N SER A 89 4.67 7.81 -13.47
CA SER A 89 5.13 6.47 -13.89
C SER A 89 5.42 5.52 -12.73
N MET A 90 5.86 6.06 -11.58
CA MET A 90 6.17 5.27 -10.38
C MET A 90 4.92 4.57 -9.82
N VAL A 91 3.77 5.25 -9.77
CA VAL A 91 2.56 4.69 -9.15
C VAL A 91 1.99 3.48 -9.92
N PRO A 92 1.86 3.52 -11.26
CA PRO A 92 1.56 2.33 -12.04
C PRO A 92 2.57 1.20 -11.82
N ALA A 93 3.86 1.49 -11.82
CA ALA A 93 4.90 0.48 -11.56
C ALA A 93 4.76 -0.15 -10.16
N MET A 94 4.46 0.66 -9.15
CA MET A 94 4.13 0.18 -7.80
C MET A 94 2.90 -0.73 -7.79
N TYR A 95 1.83 -0.35 -8.50
CA TYR A 95 0.62 -1.17 -8.61
C TYR A 95 0.89 -2.53 -9.26
N PHE A 96 1.61 -2.54 -10.38
CA PHE A 96 2.04 -3.78 -11.04
C PHE A 96 2.93 -4.63 -10.14
N THR A 97 3.84 -4.01 -9.39
CA THR A 97 4.68 -4.73 -8.42
C THR A 97 3.84 -5.40 -7.35
N LEU A 98 2.84 -4.70 -6.79
CA LEU A 98 1.92 -5.29 -5.80
C LEU A 98 1.12 -6.47 -6.38
N MET A 99 0.70 -6.38 -7.64
CA MET A 99 0.02 -7.47 -8.37
C MET A 99 0.94 -8.69 -8.55
N LEU A 100 2.16 -8.48 -9.05
CA LEU A 100 3.13 -9.55 -9.30
C LEU A 100 3.59 -10.22 -8.00
N GLN A 101 3.69 -9.45 -6.91
CA GLN A 101 4.11 -9.95 -5.61
C GLN A 101 2.96 -10.46 -4.74
N GLU A 102 1.72 -10.55 -5.24
CA GLU A 102 0.54 -11.00 -4.49
C GLU A 102 0.81 -12.33 -3.75
N ASN A 103 1.46 -13.29 -4.41
CA ASN A 103 1.79 -14.59 -3.81
C ASN A 103 2.81 -14.48 -2.67
N ARG A 104 3.79 -13.57 -2.79
CA ARG A 104 4.80 -13.31 -1.75
C ARG A 104 4.15 -12.64 -0.55
N ILE A 105 3.32 -11.61 -0.80
CA ILE A 105 2.55 -10.91 0.24
C ILE A 105 1.63 -11.90 0.97
N LYS A 106 0.95 -12.79 0.25
CA LYS A 106 0.13 -13.85 0.82
C LYS A 106 0.93 -14.75 1.76
N LYS A 107 2.13 -15.17 1.34
CA LYS A 107 3.02 -16.01 2.18
C LYS A 107 3.45 -15.26 3.44
N CYS A 108 3.83 -13.99 3.34
CA CYS A 108 4.23 -13.17 4.48
C CYS A 108 3.07 -12.96 5.47
N ILE A 109 1.85 -12.69 4.99
CA ILE A 109 0.68 -12.56 5.87
C ILE A 109 0.37 -13.88 6.58
N ARG A 110 0.53 -15.02 5.89
CA ARG A 110 0.35 -16.34 6.53
C ARG A 110 1.37 -16.57 7.65
N HIS A 111 2.64 -16.23 7.42
CA HIS A 111 3.65 -16.30 8.48
C HIS A 111 3.33 -15.37 9.65
N LEU A 112 2.91 -14.14 9.37
CA LEU A 112 2.43 -13.22 10.42
C LEU A 112 1.27 -13.83 11.22
N GLN A 113 0.31 -14.48 10.57
CA GLN A 113 -0.80 -15.16 11.26
C GLN A 113 -0.35 -16.36 12.09
N GLU A 114 0.63 -17.13 11.59
CA GLU A 114 1.27 -18.22 12.34
C GLU A 114 2.01 -17.68 13.57
N ASP A 115 2.74 -16.59 13.44
CA ASP A 115 3.44 -15.94 14.55
C ASP A 115 2.47 -15.51 15.65
N TRP A 116 1.35 -14.85 15.29
CA TRP A 116 0.29 -14.47 16.24
C TRP A 116 -0.36 -15.68 16.94
N ARG A 117 -0.50 -16.81 16.25
CA ARG A 117 -1.01 -18.06 16.82
C ARG A 117 -0.03 -18.70 17.79
N ASN A 118 1.26 -18.47 17.60
CA ASN A 118 2.36 -19.05 18.36
C ASN A 118 2.85 -18.13 19.49
N VAL A 119 2.12 -17.05 19.80
CA VAL A 119 2.41 -16.23 20.98
C VAL A 119 1.91 -16.97 22.22
N TRP A 120 2.79 -17.18 23.20
CA TRP A 120 2.46 -17.92 24.43
C TRP A 120 2.35 -17.00 25.64
N ASP A 121 3.24 -16.02 25.75
CA ASP A 121 3.29 -15.12 26.90
C ASP A 121 2.45 -13.84 26.68
N THR A 122 1.84 -13.37 27.77
CA THR A 122 1.17 -12.08 27.86
C THR A 122 2.11 -10.90 27.58
N ASN A 123 3.38 -11.00 27.99
CA ASN A 123 4.38 -9.97 27.69
C ASN A 123 4.73 -9.94 26.20
N ASP A 124 4.94 -11.11 25.58
CA ASP A 124 5.18 -11.22 24.13
C ASP A 124 4.01 -10.66 23.32
N ARG A 125 2.77 -10.99 23.74
CA ARG A 125 1.55 -10.45 23.12
C ARG A 125 1.51 -8.92 23.23
N LYS A 126 1.85 -8.36 24.38
CA LYS A 126 1.89 -6.90 24.59
C LYS A 126 2.92 -6.24 23.67
N ILE A 127 4.11 -6.81 23.55
CA ILE A 127 5.17 -6.32 22.66
C ILE A 127 4.70 -6.33 21.20
N MET A 128 4.11 -7.43 20.72
CA MET A 128 3.59 -7.52 19.36
C MET A 128 2.45 -6.53 19.10
N LEU A 129 1.54 -6.34 20.06
CA LEU A 129 0.43 -5.39 19.95
C LEU A 129 0.92 -3.94 19.90
N ASP A 130 1.94 -3.59 20.67
CA ASP A 130 2.53 -2.24 20.63
C ASP A 130 3.15 -1.95 19.26
N GLN A 131 3.84 -2.92 18.66
CA GLN A 131 4.38 -2.78 17.31
C GLN A 131 3.29 -2.75 16.24
N ALA A 132 2.26 -3.59 16.36
CA ALA A 132 1.10 -3.58 15.46
C ALA A 132 0.37 -2.23 15.53
N ARG A 133 0.20 -1.65 16.72
CA ARG A 133 -0.39 -0.32 16.91
C ARG A 133 0.44 0.76 16.22
N ALA A 134 1.77 0.72 16.36
CA ALA A 134 2.65 1.66 15.69
C ALA A 134 2.61 1.50 14.15
N GLY A 135 2.57 0.28 13.63
CA GLY A 135 2.35 0.02 12.20
C GLY A 135 1.00 0.55 11.69
N ARG A 136 -0.06 0.40 12.49
CA ARG A 136 -1.38 0.98 12.21
C ARG A 136 -1.37 2.51 12.22
N PHE A 137 -0.64 3.11 13.16
CA PHE A 137 -0.46 4.56 13.20
C PHE A 137 0.20 5.06 11.91
N VAL A 138 1.27 4.40 11.46
CA VAL A 138 1.96 4.77 10.21
C VAL A 138 1.03 4.73 9.00
N ILE A 139 0.22 3.67 8.82
CA ILE A 139 -0.69 3.59 7.67
C ILE A 139 -1.82 4.63 7.75
N ILE A 140 -2.37 4.90 8.93
CA ILE A 140 -3.42 5.91 9.12
C ILE A 140 -2.86 7.31 8.86
N CYS A 141 -1.69 7.64 9.40
CA CYS A 141 -1.02 8.91 9.13
C CYS A 141 -0.67 9.07 7.64
N THR A 142 -0.19 8.01 6.99
CA THR A 142 0.10 8.01 5.54
C THR A 142 -1.17 8.29 4.73
N LEU A 143 -2.28 7.62 5.07
CA LEU A 143 -3.56 7.82 4.41
C LEU A 143 -4.04 9.27 4.57
N LEU A 144 -4.06 9.80 5.79
CA LEU A 144 -4.49 11.17 6.07
C LEU A 144 -3.59 12.20 5.38
N PHE A 145 -2.27 12.02 5.43
CA PHE A 145 -1.33 12.94 4.82
C PHE A 145 -1.47 12.98 3.29
N LEU A 146 -1.57 11.81 2.63
CA LEU A 146 -1.71 11.74 1.18
C LEU A 146 -3.06 12.27 0.69
N PHE A 147 -4.15 11.98 1.40
CA PHE A 147 -5.45 12.54 1.06
C PHE A 147 -5.48 14.05 1.28
N THR A 148 -5.02 14.56 2.42
CA THR A 148 -5.04 16.01 2.69
C THR A 148 -4.13 16.78 1.72
N SER A 149 -2.89 16.36 1.53
CA SER A 149 -1.95 17.01 0.58
C SER A 149 -2.46 16.93 -0.85
N GLY A 150 -2.98 15.76 -1.22
CA GLY A 150 -3.46 15.46 -2.55
C GLY A 150 -4.73 16.20 -2.95
N PHE A 151 -5.69 16.30 -2.03
CA PHE A 151 -6.95 17.02 -2.25
C PHE A 151 -6.69 18.52 -2.32
N THR A 152 -5.86 19.04 -1.41
CA THR A 152 -5.40 20.44 -1.40
C THR A 152 -4.74 20.80 -2.73
N HIS A 153 -3.75 20.04 -3.21
CA HIS A 153 -3.06 20.36 -4.46
C HIS A 153 -3.96 20.22 -5.70
N ARG A 154 -4.85 19.22 -5.75
CA ARG A 154 -5.71 18.95 -6.90
C ARG A 154 -6.94 19.85 -6.99
N LEU A 155 -7.48 20.34 -5.87
CA LEU A 155 -8.63 21.25 -5.86
C LEU A 155 -8.22 22.72 -5.84
N ILE A 156 -7.18 23.09 -5.08
CA ILE A 156 -6.81 24.50 -4.95
C ILE A 156 -6.26 25.05 -6.26
N LYS A 157 -5.48 24.26 -7.01
CA LYS A 157 -4.93 24.72 -8.30
C LYS A 157 -5.99 25.09 -9.35
N PRO A 158 -7.02 24.26 -9.64
CA PRO A 158 -8.07 24.63 -10.58
C PRO A 158 -8.99 25.74 -10.05
N ILE A 159 -9.28 25.78 -8.74
CA ILE A 159 -10.12 26.83 -8.15
C ILE A 159 -9.41 28.19 -8.16
N LEU A 160 -8.13 28.25 -7.77
CA LEU A 160 -7.35 29.51 -7.75
C LEU A 160 -7.01 30.02 -9.15
N ARG A 161 -6.85 29.15 -10.15
CA ARG A 161 -6.53 29.61 -11.51
C ARG A 161 -7.71 30.27 -12.22
N GLY A 162 -8.95 30.01 -11.79
CA GLY A 162 -10.15 30.55 -12.42
C GLY A 162 -10.29 30.15 -13.89
N THR A 163 -11.39 30.55 -14.53
CA THR A 163 -11.56 30.41 -15.98
C THR A 163 -10.66 31.43 -16.66
N ILE A 164 -9.66 31.00 -17.43
CA ILE A 164 -8.83 31.93 -18.19
C ILE A 164 -9.53 32.16 -19.53
N VAL A 165 -10.13 33.33 -19.70
CA VAL A 165 -10.71 33.74 -20.98
C VAL A 165 -9.61 34.41 -21.79
N ILE A 166 -9.17 33.78 -22.88
CA ILE A 166 -8.25 34.39 -23.85
C ILE A 166 -9.06 34.62 -25.14
N GLY A 167 -9.42 35.87 -25.42
CA GLY A 167 -10.28 36.21 -26.57
C GLY A 167 -11.69 35.63 -26.43
N ASN A 168 -12.20 34.95 -27.47
CA ASN A 168 -13.52 34.29 -27.48
C ASN A 168 -13.51 32.84 -26.94
N VAL A 169 -12.37 32.33 -26.44
CA VAL A 169 -12.24 30.95 -25.96
C VAL A 169 -12.12 30.92 -24.44
N SER A 170 -13.06 30.24 -23.78
CA SER A 170 -13.02 30.01 -22.34
C SER A 170 -12.15 28.79 -22.01
N ILE A 171 -10.92 29.00 -21.57
CA ILE A 171 -10.02 27.92 -21.15
C ILE A 171 -10.31 27.59 -19.69
N ARG A 172 -10.94 26.43 -19.46
CA ARG A 172 -11.11 25.86 -18.11
C ARG A 172 -9.83 25.09 -17.75
N PRO A 173 -9.06 25.50 -16.73
CA PRO A 173 -7.79 24.86 -16.42
C PRO A 173 -8.03 23.44 -15.88
N LEU A 174 -7.61 22.43 -16.63
CA LEU A 174 -7.50 21.07 -16.11
C LEU A 174 -6.41 21.00 -15.02
N VAL A 175 -6.59 20.09 -14.07
CA VAL A 175 -5.68 19.84 -12.92
C VAL A 175 -4.23 19.56 -13.36
N GLN A 176 -4.06 19.08 -14.60
CA GLN A 176 -2.79 18.88 -15.29
C GLN A 176 -2.89 19.32 -16.76
N GLY A 177 -1.76 19.74 -17.34
CA GLY A 177 -1.62 19.80 -18.79
C GLY A 177 -1.65 18.39 -19.35
N ASN A 178 -2.81 17.98 -19.84
CA ASN A 178 -3.01 16.70 -20.52
C ASN A 178 -3.40 17.00 -21.96
N TYR A 179 -2.79 16.27 -22.89
CA TYR A 179 -3.16 16.35 -24.29
C TYR A 179 -4.02 15.15 -24.66
N PHE A 180 -5.27 15.42 -25.01
CA PHE A 180 -6.17 14.41 -25.55
C PHE A 180 -6.20 14.58 -27.07
N ILE A 181 -5.75 13.55 -27.79
CA ILE A 181 -5.66 13.57 -29.26
C ILE A 181 -7.06 13.50 -29.90
N PHE A 182 -7.99 12.80 -29.26
CA PHE A 182 -9.26 12.39 -29.88
C PHE A 182 -10.45 13.31 -29.58
N PHE A 183 -10.35 14.21 -28.61
CA PHE A 183 -11.43 15.11 -28.24
C PHE A 183 -10.90 16.34 -27.51
N ASP A 184 -11.60 17.46 -27.63
CA ASP A 184 -11.29 18.69 -26.91
C ASP A 184 -11.84 18.60 -25.47
N PRO A 185 -10.97 18.51 -24.44
CA PRO A 185 -11.41 18.42 -23.06
C PRO A 185 -12.07 19.71 -22.54
N GLN A 186 -12.05 20.83 -23.28
CA GLN A 186 -12.64 22.10 -22.84
C GLN A 186 -14.13 22.23 -23.13
N GLN A 187 -14.67 21.38 -24.02
CA GLN A 187 -16.09 21.43 -24.39
C GLN A 187 -16.96 20.65 -23.39
N SER A 188 -18.10 21.22 -22.99
CA SER A 188 -19.09 20.51 -22.17
C SER A 188 -19.85 19.52 -23.07
N PRO A 189 -20.04 18.24 -22.66
CA PRO A 189 -19.85 17.64 -21.32
C PRO A 189 -18.50 16.93 -21.09
N ALA A 190 -17.60 16.92 -22.08
CA ALA A 190 -16.34 16.16 -22.00
C ALA A 190 -15.43 16.62 -20.84
N TYR A 191 -15.39 17.93 -20.56
CA TYR A 191 -14.63 18.49 -19.44
C TYR A 191 -15.00 17.84 -18.09
N GLU A 192 -16.30 17.74 -17.81
CA GLU A 192 -16.80 17.23 -16.53
C GLU A 192 -16.49 15.74 -16.36
N ILE A 193 -16.60 14.97 -17.44
CA ILE A 193 -16.25 13.55 -17.46
C ILE A 193 -14.76 13.37 -17.18
N VAL A 194 -13.88 14.11 -17.88
CA VAL A 194 -12.42 14.01 -17.70
C VAL A 194 -12.03 14.45 -16.29
N PHE A 195 -12.62 15.52 -15.78
CA PHE A 195 -12.36 15.99 -14.42
C PHE A 195 -12.72 14.94 -13.37
N SER A 196 -13.90 14.33 -13.48
CA SER A 196 -14.34 13.24 -12.60
C SER A 196 -13.41 12.02 -12.71
N MET A 197 -13.00 11.63 -13.92
CA MET A 197 -12.02 10.56 -14.09
C MET A 197 -10.68 10.89 -13.42
N HIS A 198 -10.19 12.12 -13.51
CA HIS A 198 -8.95 12.54 -12.83
C HIS A 198 -9.06 12.51 -11.30
N LEU A 199 -10.23 12.84 -10.76
CA LEU A 199 -10.51 12.74 -9.33
C LEU A 199 -10.44 11.28 -8.88
N VAL A 200 -11.13 10.39 -9.60
CA VAL A 200 -11.13 8.95 -9.30
C VAL A 200 -9.73 8.36 -9.46
N THR A 201 -9.00 8.67 -10.54
CA THR A 201 -7.61 8.26 -10.70
C THR A 201 -6.73 8.76 -9.56
N GLY A 202 -6.99 9.96 -9.03
CA GLY A 202 -6.29 10.47 -7.86
C GLY A 202 -6.48 9.65 -6.61
N ILE A 203 -7.73 9.29 -6.33
CA ILE A 203 -8.06 8.39 -5.22
C ILE A 203 -7.33 7.06 -5.40
N VAL A 204 -7.35 6.48 -6.61
CA VAL A 204 -6.62 5.24 -6.91
C VAL A 204 -5.12 5.39 -6.64
N ILE A 205 -4.50 6.47 -7.11
CA ILE A 205 -3.07 6.75 -6.88
C ILE A 205 -2.76 6.77 -5.38
N TYR A 206 -3.56 7.47 -4.56
CA TYR A 206 -3.32 7.54 -3.12
C TYR A 206 -3.53 6.19 -2.42
N ILE A 207 -4.53 5.41 -2.83
CA ILE A 207 -4.75 4.07 -2.28
C ILE A 207 -3.58 3.13 -2.63
N VAL A 208 -3.05 3.18 -3.86
CA VAL A 208 -1.88 2.39 -4.28
C VAL A 208 -0.66 2.76 -3.45
N THR A 209 -0.32 4.05 -3.35
CA THR A 209 0.85 4.50 -2.58
C THR A 209 0.71 4.14 -1.09
N THR A 210 -0.48 4.36 -0.51
CA THR A 210 -0.76 3.97 0.89
C THR A 210 -0.66 2.46 1.08
N SER A 211 -1.06 1.65 0.09
CA SER A 211 -0.94 0.18 0.16
C SER A 211 0.53 -0.26 0.21
N VAL A 212 1.39 0.31 -0.64
CA VAL A 212 2.83 -0.01 -0.65
C VAL A 212 3.47 0.36 0.68
N CYS A 213 3.30 1.61 1.13
CA CYS A 213 3.83 2.08 2.41
C CYS A 213 3.26 1.27 3.58
N GLY A 214 1.95 0.97 3.54
CA GLY A 214 1.24 0.25 4.57
C GLY A 214 1.72 -1.17 4.76
N ILE A 215 1.86 -1.96 3.67
CA ILE A 215 2.38 -3.33 3.72
C ILE A 215 3.84 -3.33 4.21
N THR A 216 4.64 -2.39 3.73
CA THR A 216 6.04 -2.23 4.16
C THR A 216 6.10 -1.98 5.66
N ALA A 217 5.34 -1.00 6.15
CA ALA A 217 5.26 -0.70 7.57
C ALA A 217 4.75 -1.89 8.39
N LEU A 218 3.75 -2.64 7.90
CA LEU A 218 3.23 -3.83 8.58
C LEU A 218 4.32 -4.86 8.81
N PHE A 219 5.05 -5.24 7.75
CA PHE A 219 6.08 -6.26 7.86
C PHE A 219 7.29 -5.78 8.64
N THR A 220 7.72 -4.53 8.47
CA THR A 220 8.82 -3.95 9.24
C THR A 220 8.48 -3.93 10.73
N MET A 221 7.29 -3.43 11.11
CA MET A 221 6.91 -3.36 12.53
C MET A 221 6.69 -4.75 13.13
N HIS A 222 6.13 -5.70 12.37
CA HIS A 222 6.04 -7.09 12.80
C HIS A 222 7.42 -7.70 13.05
N ALA A 223 8.37 -7.50 12.13
CA ALA A 223 9.75 -7.97 12.30
C ALA A 223 10.44 -7.31 13.50
N CYS A 224 10.26 -5.99 13.70
CA CYS A 224 10.75 -5.29 14.89
C CYS A 224 10.16 -5.87 16.18
N GLY A 225 8.89 -6.28 16.18
CA GLY A 225 8.26 -6.96 17.31
C GLY A 225 8.88 -8.32 17.62
N GLN A 226 9.09 -9.14 16.59
CA GLN A 226 9.75 -10.44 16.74
C GLN A 226 11.20 -10.28 17.26
N LEU A 227 11.94 -9.29 16.76
CA LEU A 227 13.29 -8.99 17.25
C LEU A 227 13.28 -8.52 18.70
N LYS A 228 12.33 -7.64 19.07
CA LYS A 228 12.22 -7.15 20.45
C LYS A 228 11.87 -8.26 21.43
N MET A 229 10.96 -9.18 21.04
CA MET A 229 10.69 -10.38 21.84
C MET A 229 11.93 -11.24 22.02
N LEU A 230 12.69 -11.47 20.94
CA LEU A 230 13.93 -12.23 21.01
C LEU A 230 14.94 -11.60 21.97
N THR A 231 15.10 -10.27 21.94
CA THR A 231 15.98 -9.55 22.87
C THR A 231 15.55 -9.77 24.33
N VAL A 232 14.26 -9.64 24.63
CA VAL A 232 13.73 -9.86 26.00
C VAL A 232 13.97 -11.29 26.47
N TRP A 233 13.77 -12.28 25.60
CA TRP A 233 14.06 -13.68 25.94
C TRP A 233 15.55 -13.90 26.22
N LEU A 234 16.44 -13.29 25.42
CA LEU A 234 17.89 -13.38 25.64
C LEU A 234 18.33 -12.72 26.96
N GLU A 235 17.75 -11.57 27.30
CA GLU A 235 18.03 -10.88 28.57
C GLU A 235 17.55 -11.70 29.76
N ASN A 236 16.31 -12.20 29.72
CA ASN A 236 15.76 -13.04 30.79
C ASN A 236 16.56 -14.34 30.98
N THR A 237 17.03 -14.95 29.89
CA THR A 237 17.83 -16.18 29.94
C THR A 237 19.30 -15.96 30.33
N ALA A 238 19.84 -14.76 30.12
CA ALA A 238 21.15 -14.39 30.66
C ALA A 238 21.10 -14.18 32.19
N ILE A 239 19.94 -13.80 32.73
CA ILE A 239 19.70 -13.59 34.16
C ILE A 239 19.34 -14.90 34.87
N GLU A 240 18.53 -15.77 34.25
CA GLU A 240 18.18 -17.09 34.76
C GLU A 240 19.12 -18.17 34.22
N ASN A 241 20.16 -18.51 34.98
CA ASN A 241 21.21 -19.47 34.60
C ASN A 241 20.74 -20.93 34.34
N GLN A 242 19.44 -21.24 34.27
CA GLN A 242 18.98 -22.63 34.32
C GLN A 242 17.55 -22.90 33.79
N TRP A 243 17.24 -22.61 32.51
CA TRP A 243 16.32 -23.50 31.75
C TRP A 243 16.48 -23.42 30.22
N SER A 244 16.93 -24.54 29.65
CA SER A 244 16.95 -24.94 28.23
C SER A 244 17.73 -24.08 27.22
N LYS A 245 19.08 -24.15 27.30
CA LYS A 245 19.99 -23.91 26.16
C LYS A 245 19.52 -24.62 24.87
N CYS A 246 18.80 -25.74 24.99
CA CYS A 246 18.26 -26.53 23.89
C CYS A 246 17.15 -25.79 23.11
N VAL A 247 16.19 -25.16 23.79
CA VAL A 247 15.08 -24.44 23.12
C VAL A 247 15.56 -23.15 22.46
N ILE A 248 16.51 -22.46 23.09
CA ILE A 248 17.14 -21.26 22.53
C ILE A 248 17.99 -21.63 21.31
N ALA A 249 18.83 -22.66 21.40
CA ALA A 249 19.62 -23.14 20.26
C ALA A 249 18.72 -23.62 19.11
N GLN A 250 17.58 -24.26 19.40
CA GLN A 250 16.65 -24.73 18.39
C GLN A 250 15.93 -23.56 17.70
N ARG A 251 15.57 -22.49 18.43
CA ARG A 251 14.94 -21.30 17.84
C ARG A 251 15.94 -20.39 17.13
N LEU A 252 17.17 -20.25 17.65
CA LEU A 252 18.27 -19.57 16.95
C LEU A 252 18.63 -20.32 15.67
N ALA A 253 18.65 -21.66 15.71
CA ALA A 253 18.84 -22.49 14.52
C ALA A 253 17.68 -22.33 13.52
N VAL A 254 16.45 -22.14 13.97
CA VAL A 254 15.30 -21.82 13.09
C VAL A 254 15.46 -20.44 12.46
N ILE A 255 15.89 -19.43 13.21
CA ILE A 255 16.13 -18.06 12.70
C ILE A 255 17.30 -18.06 11.71
N VAL A 256 18.41 -18.75 12.03
CA VAL A 256 19.56 -18.93 11.14
C VAL A 256 19.18 -19.72 9.89
N MET A 257 18.39 -20.80 10.03
CA MET A 257 17.85 -21.53 8.87
C MET A 257 16.91 -20.67 8.03
N HIS A 258 16.08 -19.82 8.64
CA HIS A 258 15.23 -18.88 7.89
C HIS A 258 16.07 -17.85 7.15
N HIS A 259 17.12 -17.31 7.78
CA HIS A 259 18.07 -16.40 7.14
C HIS A 259 18.83 -17.05 5.97
N VAL A 260 19.28 -18.30 6.13
CA VAL A 260 19.95 -19.08 5.07
C VAL A 260 18.98 -19.44 3.93
N ARG A 261 17.70 -19.68 4.24
CA ARG A 261 16.66 -20.01 3.25
C ARG A 261 16.11 -18.80 2.49
N ILE A 262 16.23 -17.60 3.04
CA ILE A 262 15.91 -16.33 2.35
C ILE A 262 17.08 -15.90 1.45
N ARG A 263 18.30 -16.36 1.72
CA ARG A 263 19.51 -16.08 0.93
C ARG A 263 19.70 -17.03 -0.29
N LYS A 264 18.88 -18.08 -0.41
CA LYS A 264 18.74 -18.93 -1.61
C LYS A 264 17.45 -18.57 -2.35
#